data_AF-A0A371Q0Q7-F1
#
_entry.id   AF-A0A371Q0Q7-F1
#
_cell.length_a   1.000
_cell.length_b   1.000
_cell.length_c   1.000
_cell.angle_alpha   90.00
_cell.angle_beta   90.00
_cell.angle_gamma   90.00
#
_symmetry.space_group_name_H-M   'P 1'
#
loop_
_entity.id
_entity.type
_entity.pdbx_description
1 polymer ?
#
loop_
_entity_poly.entity_id
_entity_poly.type
_entity_poly.pdbx_seq_one_letter_code
_entity_poly.pdbx_strand_id
1 'polypeptide(L)'
;MTPAEEQFVAEALGDVVRPQDLAYAEEQPLAVLGPPKLWPPRITRLLMAYDHRFPGGGGRFFVQRMREVRSYLTEPNLAVKVRALVRDHVTPTTSVVIGHSLGSVIAYDLFRHEDDAPGQTPGDVPGPAVHTLITCGSPLGIPSVRRLMKIEDGDHLRLPDHVRWINVYDPDDVVTGGAGLCRVAPGLVDATVRNGVGDPHSAVRYLRSEPVARAVAGGQP
;
A
#
# COMPACT_ATOMS: atom_id res chain seq x y z
N MET A 1 -13.97 -16.77 -0.20
CA MET A 1 -13.80 -15.51 0.51
C MET A 1 -14.69 -15.56 1.75
N THR A 2 -14.17 -15.25 2.93
CA THR A 2 -15.01 -15.16 4.13
C THR A 2 -15.84 -13.87 4.08
N PRO A 3 -16.97 -13.75 4.81
CA PRO A 3 -17.76 -12.51 4.81
C PRO A 3 -16.96 -11.26 5.21
N ALA A 4 -16.03 -11.40 6.17
CA ALA A 4 -15.15 -10.31 6.59
C ALA A 4 -14.10 -9.95 5.53
N GLU A 5 -13.61 -10.92 4.76
CA GLU A 5 -12.72 -10.67 3.62
C GLU A 5 -13.48 -9.99 2.46
N GLU A 6 -14.73 -10.42 2.22
CA GLU A 6 -15.62 -9.83 1.22
C GLU A 6 -15.92 -8.35 1.50
N GLN A 7 -16.32 -8.05 2.74
CA GLN A 7 -16.60 -6.69 3.16
C GLN A 7 -15.37 -5.79 3.00
N PHE A 8 -14.20 -6.25 3.45
CA PHE A 8 -12.96 -5.51 3.31
C PHE A 8 -12.60 -5.24 1.84
N VAL A 9 -12.71 -6.26 0.97
CA VAL A 9 -12.42 -6.08 -0.46
C VAL A 9 -13.38 -5.10 -1.12
N ALA A 10 -14.67 -5.16 -0.78
CA ALA A 10 -15.66 -4.22 -1.30
C ALA A 10 -15.40 -2.78 -0.83
N GLU A 11 -14.99 -2.58 0.42
CA GLU A 11 -14.57 -1.27 0.92
C GLU A 11 -13.30 -0.77 0.22
N ALA A 12 -12.26 -1.61 0.12
CA ALA A 12 -11.00 -1.23 -0.51
C ALA A 12 -11.16 -0.86 -1.99
N LEU A 13 -12.03 -1.58 -2.72
CA LEU A 13 -12.38 -1.18 -4.09
C LEU A 13 -13.17 0.13 -4.12
N GLY A 14 -14.15 0.29 -3.22
CA GLY A 14 -14.94 1.52 -3.11
C GLY A 14 -14.09 2.75 -2.80
N ASP A 15 -13.01 2.57 -2.04
CA ASP A 15 -12.05 3.61 -1.69
C ASP A 15 -11.23 4.13 -2.91
N VAL A 16 -11.03 3.30 -3.93
CA VAL A 16 -10.15 3.62 -5.09
C VAL A 16 -10.90 3.82 -6.40
N VAL A 17 -12.15 3.36 -6.48
CA VAL A 17 -13.02 3.58 -7.65
C VAL A 17 -13.46 5.04 -7.69
N ARG A 18 -13.41 5.65 -8.88
CA ARG A 18 -13.90 7.03 -9.07
C ARG A 18 -15.42 7.02 -9.24
N PRO A 19 -16.14 8.04 -8.74
CA PRO A 19 -17.61 8.11 -8.88
C PRO A 19 -18.10 7.99 -10.33
N GLN A 20 -17.38 8.58 -11.29
CA GLN A 20 -17.69 8.50 -12.72
C GLN A 20 -17.58 7.08 -13.31
N ASP A 21 -16.58 6.31 -12.87
CA ASP A 21 -16.38 4.93 -13.32
C ASP A 21 -17.44 4.01 -12.70
N LEU A 22 -17.83 4.31 -11.45
CA LEU A 22 -18.92 3.60 -10.79
C LEU A 22 -20.25 3.85 -11.50
N ALA A 23 -20.59 5.12 -11.79
CA ALA A 23 -21.80 5.50 -12.53
C ALA A 23 -21.90 4.76 -13.86
N TYR A 24 -20.80 4.73 -14.64
CA TYR A 24 -20.71 3.94 -15.86
C TYR A 24 -21.04 2.46 -15.60
N ALA A 25 -20.43 1.85 -14.59
CA ALA A 25 -20.66 0.43 -14.27
C ALA A 25 -22.09 0.12 -13.80
N GLU A 26 -22.82 1.09 -13.22
CA GLU A 26 -24.23 0.90 -12.81
C GLU A 26 -25.18 0.79 -14.00
N GLU A 27 -24.86 1.47 -15.10
CA GLU A 27 -25.64 1.44 -16.35
C GLU A 27 -25.39 0.19 -17.18
N GLN A 28 -24.30 -0.54 -16.90
CA GLN A 28 -23.97 -1.77 -17.59
C GLN A 28 -24.64 -2.98 -16.92
N PRO A 29 -25.09 -3.98 -17.71
CA PRO A 29 -25.49 -5.26 -17.13
C PRO A 29 -24.30 -5.88 -16.38
N LEU A 30 -24.57 -6.56 -15.26
CA LEU A 30 -23.52 -7.31 -14.57
C LEU A 30 -22.95 -8.37 -15.50
N ALA A 31 -21.77 -8.09 -16.02
CA ALA A 31 -21.01 -8.96 -16.90
C ALA A 31 -19.56 -8.96 -16.41
N VAL A 32 -18.99 -10.14 -16.22
CA VAL A 32 -17.56 -10.31 -15.97
C VAL A 32 -16.89 -10.69 -17.30
N LEU A 33 -15.69 -10.16 -17.56
CA LEU A 33 -14.80 -10.65 -18.64
C LEU A 33 -14.25 -12.09 -18.38
N GLY A 34 -14.79 -12.78 -17.38
CA GLY A 34 -14.45 -14.14 -16.95
C GLY A 34 -15.69 -14.88 -16.42
N PRO A 35 -15.56 -16.09 -15.86
CA PRO A 35 -16.73 -16.91 -15.54
C PRO A 35 -17.67 -16.23 -14.51
N PRO A 36 -18.98 -16.17 -14.78
CA PRO A 36 -19.99 -15.36 -14.07
C PRO A 36 -20.30 -15.72 -12.61
N LYS A 37 -19.43 -16.44 -11.89
CA LYS A 37 -19.72 -17.00 -10.56
C LYS A 37 -18.63 -16.85 -9.50
N LEU A 38 -17.59 -16.03 -9.69
CA LEU A 38 -16.49 -15.95 -8.73
C LEU A 38 -16.66 -14.88 -7.64
N TRP A 39 -17.48 -13.85 -7.85
CA TRP A 39 -17.61 -12.72 -6.93
C TRP A 39 -19.08 -12.32 -6.69
N PRO A 40 -19.42 -11.84 -5.48
CA PRO A 40 -20.71 -11.23 -5.20
C PRO A 40 -21.02 -10.05 -6.14
N PRO A 41 -22.31 -9.73 -6.39
CA PRO A 41 -22.71 -8.65 -7.28
C PRO A 41 -22.09 -7.28 -6.95
N ARG A 42 -21.99 -6.94 -5.66
CA ARG A 42 -21.38 -5.69 -5.19
C ARG A 42 -19.91 -5.59 -5.60
N ILE A 43 -19.13 -6.65 -5.39
CA ILE A 43 -17.71 -6.70 -5.80
C ILE A 43 -17.60 -6.68 -7.32
N THR A 44 -18.47 -7.40 -8.03
CA THR A 44 -18.48 -7.42 -9.50
C THR A 44 -18.67 -6.03 -10.09
N ARG A 45 -19.62 -5.25 -9.56
CA ARG A 45 -19.85 -3.86 -10.00
C ARG A 45 -18.61 -2.98 -9.78
N LEU A 46 -18.00 -3.07 -8.59
CA LEU A 46 -16.81 -2.31 -8.27
C LEU A 46 -15.61 -2.70 -9.14
N LEU A 47 -15.46 -3.99 -9.45
CA LEU A 47 -14.45 -4.47 -10.38
C LEU A 47 -14.67 -3.93 -11.80
N MET A 48 -15.91 -3.92 -12.30
CA MET A 48 -16.23 -3.34 -13.60
C MET A 48 -15.84 -1.85 -13.67
N ALA A 49 -16.18 -1.09 -12.63
CA ALA A 49 -15.78 0.32 -12.53
C ALA A 49 -14.25 0.48 -12.48
N TYR A 50 -13.56 -0.36 -11.71
CA TYR A 50 -12.11 -0.27 -11.59
C TYR A 50 -11.39 -0.67 -12.87
N ASP A 51 -11.83 -1.74 -13.53
CA ASP A 51 -11.29 -2.24 -14.79
C ASP A 51 -11.58 -1.29 -15.97
N HIS A 52 -12.63 -0.45 -15.90
CA HIS A 52 -12.87 0.61 -16.88
C HIS A 52 -11.70 1.60 -16.92
N ARG A 53 -11.13 1.92 -15.75
CA ARG A 53 -9.93 2.77 -15.65
C ARG A 53 -8.64 1.99 -15.89
N PHE A 54 -8.57 0.74 -15.44
CA PHE A 54 -7.38 -0.11 -15.52
C PHE A 54 -7.67 -1.41 -16.30
N PRO A 55 -7.76 -1.35 -17.63
CA PRO A 55 -8.14 -2.50 -18.44
C PRO A 55 -7.09 -3.62 -18.36
N GLY A 56 -7.53 -4.87 -18.61
CA GLY A 56 -6.63 -6.04 -18.61
C GLY A 56 -6.57 -6.84 -17.30
N GLY A 57 -7.52 -6.61 -16.38
CA GLY A 57 -7.64 -7.39 -15.14
C GLY A 57 -7.00 -6.74 -13.90
N GLY A 58 -6.86 -5.41 -13.91
CA GLY A 58 -6.32 -4.63 -12.80
C GLY A 58 -7.09 -4.85 -11.48
N GLY A 59 -8.42 -4.96 -11.54
CA GLY A 59 -9.27 -5.23 -10.39
C GLY A 59 -8.99 -6.57 -9.72
N ARG A 60 -8.79 -7.64 -10.51
CA ARG A 60 -8.42 -8.95 -9.94
C ARG A 60 -7.07 -8.89 -9.23
N PHE A 61 -6.10 -8.21 -9.83
CA PHE A 61 -4.78 -8.02 -9.24
C PHE A 61 -4.85 -7.21 -7.94
N PHE A 62 -5.62 -6.12 -7.94
CA PHE A 62 -5.90 -5.30 -6.75
C PHE A 62 -6.49 -6.15 -5.62
N VAL A 63 -7.55 -6.93 -5.89
CA VAL A 63 -8.17 -7.81 -4.90
C VAL A 63 -7.16 -8.79 -4.30
N GLN A 64 -6.28 -9.38 -5.12
CA GLN A 64 -5.23 -10.27 -4.62
C GLN A 64 -4.29 -9.56 -3.64
N ARG A 65 -3.81 -8.35 -3.99
CA ARG A 65 -2.93 -7.55 -3.11
C ARG A 65 -3.63 -7.14 -1.82
N MET A 66 -4.91 -6.74 -1.90
CA MET A 66 -5.70 -6.37 -0.72
C MET A 66 -5.90 -7.55 0.23
N ARG A 67 -6.09 -8.77 -0.28
CA ARG A 67 -6.16 -9.97 0.55
C ARG A 67 -4.86 -10.25 1.30
N GLU A 68 -3.70 -10.05 0.66
CA GLU A 68 -2.39 -10.15 1.32
C GLU A 68 -2.24 -9.12 2.45
N VAL A 69 -2.60 -7.85 2.18
CA VAL A 69 -2.62 -6.77 3.20
C VAL A 69 -3.53 -7.12 4.36
N ARG A 70 -4.75 -7.59 4.09
CA ARG A 70 -5.69 -8.00 5.13
C ARG A 70 -5.14 -9.15 5.98
N SER A 71 -4.58 -10.19 5.36
CA SER A 71 -4.00 -11.30 6.10
C SER A 71 -2.89 -10.82 7.03
N TYR A 72 -1.98 -9.98 6.55
CA TYR A 72 -0.95 -9.38 7.40
C TYR A 72 -1.55 -8.61 8.60
N LEU A 73 -2.53 -7.75 8.37
CA LEU A 73 -3.08 -6.86 9.40
C LEU A 73 -4.07 -7.51 10.37
N THR A 74 -4.66 -8.67 10.01
CA THR A 74 -5.73 -9.29 10.80
C THR A 74 -5.34 -10.62 11.44
N GLU A 75 -4.26 -11.25 11.02
CA GLU A 75 -3.78 -12.50 11.62
C GLU A 75 -2.83 -12.18 12.79
N PRO A 76 -3.24 -12.40 14.06
CA PRO A 76 -2.55 -11.82 15.23
C PRO A 76 -1.05 -12.17 15.34
N ASN A 77 -0.68 -13.39 14.96
CA ASN A 77 0.70 -13.87 15.07
C ASN A 77 1.51 -13.67 13.78
N LEU A 78 0.86 -13.36 12.66
CA LEU A 78 1.56 -13.19 11.38
C LEU A 78 2.34 -11.87 11.38
N ALA A 79 1.68 -10.77 11.76
CA ALA A 79 2.30 -9.46 11.79
C ALA A 79 3.54 -9.41 12.69
N VAL A 80 3.45 -9.98 13.90
CA VAL A 80 4.57 -10.08 14.84
C VAL A 80 5.77 -10.82 14.23
N LYS A 81 5.52 -11.99 13.62
CA LYS A 81 6.59 -12.79 12.99
C LYS A 81 7.23 -12.07 11.82
N VAL A 82 6.43 -11.43 10.98
CA VAL A 82 6.92 -10.68 9.81
C VAL A 82 7.71 -9.44 10.24
N ARG A 83 7.23 -8.68 11.24
CA ARG A 83 7.98 -7.57 11.82
C ARG A 83 9.31 -8.03 12.40
N ALA A 84 9.34 -9.14 13.14
CA ALA A 84 10.57 -9.71 13.67
C ALA A 84 11.56 -10.06 12.54
N LEU A 85 11.09 -10.76 11.48
CA LEU A 85 11.94 -11.11 10.34
C LEU A 85 12.55 -9.88 9.65
N VAL A 86 11.78 -8.80 9.47
CA VAL A 86 12.30 -7.55 8.89
C VAL A 86 13.30 -6.90 9.85
N ARG A 87 12.96 -6.82 11.14
CA ARG A 87 13.80 -6.21 12.18
C ARG A 87 15.17 -6.90 12.29
N ASP A 88 15.22 -8.23 12.18
CA ASP A 88 16.47 -9.01 12.23
C ASP A 88 17.45 -8.64 11.10
N HIS A 89 16.96 -8.03 10.02
CA HIS A 89 17.78 -7.54 8.90
C HIS A 89 18.11 -6.05 9.00
N VAL A 90 17.53 -5.31 9.95
CA VAL A 90 17.87 -3.91 10.21
C VAL A 90 19.06 -3.89 11.17
N THR A 91 20.23 -3.58 10.62
CA THR A 91 21.49 -3.49 11.37
C THR A 91 21.71 -2.06 11.89
N PRO A 92 22.66 -1.86 12.84
CA PRO A 92 23.07 -0.52 13.26
C PRO A 92 23.62 0.38 12.14
N THR A 93 23.93 -0.17 10.96
CA THR A 93 24.40 0.57 9.77
C THR A 93 23.32 0.75 8.71
N THR A 94 22.11 0.23 8.94
CA THR A 94 20.99 0.39 8.01
C THR A 94 20.47 1.81 8.09
N SER A 95 20.57 2.55 6.99
CA SER A 95 20.16 3.96 6.91
C SER A 95 18.87 4.20 6.14
N VAL A 96 18.53 3.29 5.21
CA VAL A 96 17.38 3.40 4.32
C VAL A 96 16.59 2.09 4.35
N VAL A 97 15.28 2.19 4.54
CA VAL A 97 14.33 1.08 4.38
C VAL A 97 13.46 1.36 3.15
N ILE A 98 13.30 0.36 2.29
CA ILE A 98 12.44 0.45 1.10
C ILE A 98 11.33 -0.59 1.20
N GLY A 99 10.08 -0.13 1.22
CA GLY A 99 8.90 -0.98 1.23
C GLY A 99 8.12 -0.86 -0.07
N HIS A 100 7.98 -1.95 -0.83
CA HIS A 100 7.13 -2.01 -2.02
C HIS A 100 5.82 -2.74 -1.73
N SER A 101 4.68 -2.23 -2.23
CA SER A 101 3.37 -2.88 -2.09
C SER A 101 3.06 -3.23 -0.63
N LEU A 102 2.76 -4.49 -0.30
CA LEU A 102 2.62 -4.97 1.09
C LEU A 102 3.84 -4.60 1.96
N GLY A 103 5.05 -4.65 1.42
CA GLY A 103 6.27 -4.26 2.13
C GLY A 103 6.25 -2.81 2.63
N SER A 104 5.52 -1.91 1.97
CA SER A 104 5.33 -0.54 2.47
C SER A 104 4.46 -0.50 3.74
N VAL A 105 3.42 -1.35 3.80
CA VAL A 105 2.56 -1.50 4.98
C VAL A 105 3.36 -2.11 6.13
N ILE A 106 4.14 -3.16 5.86
CA ILE A 106 5.00 -3.83 6.85
C ILE A 106 6.04 -2.85 7.40
N ALA A 107 6.73 -2.11 6.52
CA ALA A 107 7.73 -1.13 6.95
C ALA A 107 7.09 -0.05 7.83
N TYR A 108 5.98 0.54 7.39
CA TYR A 108 5.27 1.54 8.18
C TYR A 108 4.77 1.01 9.53
N ASP A 109 4.25 -0.22 9.54
CA ASP A 109 3.80 -0.92 10.76
C ASP A 109 4.97 -1.16 11.74
N LEU A 110 6.18 -1.47 11.24
CA LEU A 110 7.39 -1.63 12.06
C LEU A 110 7.77 -0.33 12.79
N PHE A 111 7.66 0.83 12.14
CA PHE A 111 7.89 2.15 12.75
C PHE A 111 6.78 2.56 13.74
N ARG A 112 5.56 2.00 13.62
CA ARG A 112 4.47 2.27 14.57
C ARG A 112 4.54 1.42 15.84
N HIS A 113 5.20 0.26 15.75
CA HIS A 113 5.30 -0.74 16.80
C HIS A 113 6.75 -0.88 17.30
N GLU A 114 7.34 0.25 17.69
CA GLU A 114 8.70 0.32 18.26
C GLU A 114 8.79 -0.44 19.61
N ASP A 115 7.70 -0.44 20.39
CA ASP A 115 7.64 -1.04 21.74
C ASP A 115 7.48 -2.58 21.78
N ASP A 116 7.27 -3.25 20.64
CA ASP A 116 6.98 -4.70 20.58
C ASP A 116 8.21 -5.59 20.85
N ALA A 117 9.39 -5.03 21.10
CA ALA A 117 10.64 -5.76 21.33
C ALA A 117 11.09 -5.70 22.80
N PRO A 118 11.50 -6.83 23.41
CA PRO A 118 12.07 -6.83 24.75
C PRO A 118 13.37 -6.01 24.80
N GLY A 119 13.39 -4.96 25.62
CA GLY A 119 14.60 -4.16 25.88
C GLY A 119 14.81 -2.92 25.00
N GLN A 120 13.82 -2.50 24.21
CA GLN A 120 13.84 -1.19 23.53
C GLN A 120 13.32 -0.06 24.44
N THR A 121 13.86 1.14 24.24
CA THR A 121 13.36 2.37 24.87
C THR A 121 12.33 3.03 23.94
N PRO A 122 11.28 3.68 24.48
CA PRO A 122 10.35 4.45 23.65
C PRO A 122 11.10 5.50 22.82
N GLY A 123 10.98 5.42 21.49
CA GLY A 123 11.68 6.29 20.53
C GLY A 123 12.86 5.65 19.77
N ASP A 124 13.15 4.37 20.01
CA ASP A 124 14.08 3.60 19.19
C ASP A 124 13.40 3.13 17.89
N VAL A 125 13.70 3.81 16.79
CA VAL A 125 13.41 3.35 15.42
C VAL A 125 14.02 1.94 15.19
N PRO A 126 13.50 1.10 14.26
CA PRO A 126 14.08 -0.19 13.85
C PRO A 126 15.61 -0.28 13.74
N GLY A 127 16.32 0.84 13.60
CA GLY A 127 17.65 1.03 14.15
C GLY A 127 17.92 2.54 14.30
N PRO A 128 18.76 2.99 15.25
CA PRO A 128 19.03 4.42 15.47
C PRO A 128 19.66 5.14 14.26
N ALA A 129 20.13 4.38 13.26
CA ALA A 129 20.71 4.89 12.02
C ALA A 129 19.69 5.06 10.87
N VAL A 130 18.48 4.51 10.99
CA VAL A 130 17.49 4.57 9.91
C VAL A 130 16.90 5.98 9.87
N HIS A 131 17.26 6.74 8.84
CA HIS A 131 16.82 8.12 8.65
C HIS A 131 15.93 8.28 7.42
N THR A 132 15.65 7.21 6.66
CA THR A 132 14.83 7.30 5.46
C THR A 132 13.96 6.06 5.23
N LEU A 133 12.66 6.28 5.05
CA LEU A 133 11.71 5.30 4.53
C LEU A 133 11.32 5.69 3.10
N ILE A 134 11.48 4.76 2.17
CA ILE A 134 10.98 4.88 0.79
C ILE A 134 9.85 3.88 0.61
N THR A 135 8.64 4.35 0.29
CA THR A 135 7.52 3.48 -0.08
C THR A 135 7.31 3.49 -1.58
N CYS A 136 7.05 2.34 -2.19
CA CYS A 136 6.83 2.19 -3.62
C CYS A 136 5.51 1.47 -3.90
N GLY A 137 4.65 2.01 -4.75
CA GLY A 137 3.36 1.36 -5.07
C GLY A 137 2.52 1.05 -3.81
N SER A 138 2.48 1.99 -2.87
CA SER A 138 1.95 1.72 -1.52
C SER A 138 0.42 1.75 -1.44
N PRO A 139 -0.22 0.75 -0.83
CA PRO A 139 -1.65 0.79 -0.53
C PRO A 139 -1.99 1.57 0.76
N LEU A 140 -1.03 2.20 1.42
CA LEU A 140 -1.27 2.97 2.67
C LEU A 140 -2.22 4.16 2.49
N GLY A 141 -2.42 4.61 1.24
CA GLY A 141 -3.39 5.67 0.91
C GLY A 141 -4.84 5.23 1.03
N ILE A 142 -5.11 3.92 1.07
CA ILE A 142 -6.46 3.35 1.05
C ILE A 142 -7.06 3.42 2.47
N PRO A 143 -8.18 4.13 2.68
CA PRO A 143 -8.87 4.23 3.99
C PRO A 143 -9.13 2.90 4.68
N SER A 144 -9.68 1.90 4.00
CA SER A 144 -9.93 0.57 4.59
C SER A 144 -8.67 -0.13 5.07
N VAL A 145 -7.53 0.02 4.38
CA VAL A 145 -6.23 -0.48 4.84
C VAL A 145 -5.83 0.22 6.13
N ARG A 146 -5.93 1.55 6.20
CA ARG A 146 -5.60 2.34 7.39
C ARG A 146 -6.50 1.99 8.59
N ARG A 147 -7.79 1.76 8.37
CA ARG A 147 -8.72 1.29 9.41
C ARG A 147 -8.31 -0.06 10.00
N LEU A 148 -7.84 -1.01 9.18
CA LEU A 148 -7.27 -2.27 9.70
C LEU A 148 -6.01 -2.05 10.54
N MET A 149 -5.25 -0.99 10.25
CA MET A 149 -4.11 -0.55 11.07
C MET A 149 -4.53 0.27 12.30
N LYS A 150 -5.83 0.40 12.60
CA LYS A 150 -6.38 1.22 13.69
C LYS A 150 -5.99 2.71 13.57
N ILE A 151 -6.00 3.22 12.35
CA ILE A 151 -5.85 4.65 12.06
C ILE A 151 -7.22 5.14 11.61
N GLU A 152 -7.80 6.08 12.35
CA GLU A 152 -9.17 6.54 12.11
C GLU A 152 -9.27 7.40 10.83
N ASP A 153 -10.48 7.50 10.28
CA ASP A 153 -10.71 8.36 9.13
C ASP A 153 -10.51 9.83 9.54
N GLY A 154 -9.60 10.52 8.86
CA GLY A 154 -9.17 11.89 9.20
C GLY A 154 -7.81 11.96 9.88
N ASP A 155 -7.33 10.85 10.46
CA ASP A 155 -5.99 10.79 11.01
C ASP A 155 -4.93 10.69 9.91
N HIS A 156 -3.78 11.28 10.20
CA HIS A 156 -2.62 11.27 9.33
C HIS A 156 -1.65 10.15 9.67
N LEU A 157 -1.06 9.55 8.65
CA LEU A 157 0.12 8.72 8.79
C LEU A 157 1.28 9.59 9.25
N ARG A 158 1.97 9.15 10.30
CA ARG A 158 3.14 9.83 10.87
C ARG A 158 4.28 8.85 11.08
N LEU A 159 5.49 9.37 10.96
CA LEU A 159 6.74 8.74 11.36
C LEU A 159 7.47 9.70 12.32
N PRO A 160 8.49 9.22 13.06
CA PRO A 160 9.35 10.09 13.85
C PRO A 160 9.99 11.20 12.98
N ASP A 161 10.14 12.41 13.54
CA ASP A 161 10.56 13.61 12.79
C ASP A 161 11.94 13.47 12.11
N HIS A 162 12.81 12.62 12.64
CA HIS A 162 14.14 12.36 12.08
C HIS A 162 14.12 11.39 10.88
N VAL A 163 12.98 10.74 10.62
CA VAL A 163 12.81 9.80 9.50
C VAL A 163 12.20 10.53 8.32
N ARG A 164 13.01 10.73 7.29
CA ARG A 164 12.55 11.26 6.01
C ARG A 164 11.68 10.23 5.29
N TRP A 165 10.48 10.61 4.88
CA TRP A 165 9.57 9.73 4.12
C TRP A 165 9.40 10.19 2.67
N ILE A 166 9.79 9.32 1.74
CA ILE A 166 9.54 9.47 0.30
C ILE A 166 8.57 8.39 -0.14
N ASN A 167 7.54 8.74 -0.90
CA ASN A 167 6.69 7.78 -1.59
C ASN A 167 6.83 7.93 -3.10
N VAL A 168 7.00 6.81 -3.79
CA VAL A 168 7.13 6.73 -5.24
C VAL A 168 5.98 5.90 -5.79
N TYR A 169 5.22 6.46 -6.73
CA TYR A 169 4.10 5.75 -7.33
C TYR A 169 4.01 5.99 -8.84
N ASP A 170 3.50 5.01 -9.57
CA ASP A 170 3.07 5.17 -10.95
C ASP A 170 1.57 5.52 -10.97
N PRO A 171 1.13 6.58 -11.69
CA PRO A 171 -0.30 6.88 -11.86
C PRO A 171 -1.13 5.74 -12.47
N ASP A 172 -0.48 4.81 -13.17
CA ASP A 172 -1.08 3.61 -13.75
C ASP A 172 -0.99 2.38 -12.80
N ASP A 173 -0.42 2.55 -11.60
CA ASP A 173 -0.34 1.50 -10.58
C ASP A 173 -1.71 1.22 -9.94
N VAL A 174 -2.28 0.08 -10.33
CA VAL A 174 -3.58 -0.41 -9.86
C VAL A 174 -3.64 -0.67 -8.37
N VAL A 175 -2.52 -0.83 -7.64
CA VAL A 175 -2.54 -1.03 -6.19
C VAL A 175 -2.72 0.28 -5.45
N THR A 176 -2.19 1.36 -5.99
CA THR A 176 -2.29 2.70 -5.39
C THR A 176 -3.57 3.44 -5.79
N GLY A 177 -4.31 2.92 -6.78
CA GLY A 177 -5.38 3.67 -7.44
C GLY A 177 -4.85 4.89 -8.21
N GLY A 178 -3.56 4.89 -8.55
CA GLY A 178 -2.83 6.01 -9.17
C GLY A 178 -2.72 7.24 -8.27
N ALA A 179 -2.67 7.06 -6.94
CA ALA A 179 -2.60 8.14 -5.97
C ALA A 179 -1.36 8.03 -5.08
N GLY A 180 -0.75 9.18 -4.78
CA GLY A 180 0.33 9.30 -3.80
C GLY A 180 -0.17 9.34 -2.34
N LEU A 181 0.76 9.47 -1.40
CA LEU A 181 0.47 9.44 0.04
C LEU A 181 0.41 10.83 0.70
N CYS A 182 0.81 11.91 0.02
CA CYS A 182 0.94 13.24 0.62
C CYS A 182 -0.36 13.77 1.26
N ARG A 183 -1.53 13.34 0.77
CA ARG A 183 -2.84 13.73 1.33
C ARG A 183 -3.12 13.11 2.70
N VAL A 184 -2.54 11.95 2.97
CA VAL A 184 -2.74 11.21 4.22
C VAL A 184 -1.50 11.25 5.13
N ALA A 185 -0.35 11.67 4.62
CA ALA A 185 0.91 11.77 5.36
C ALA A 185 1.54 13.18 5.18
N PRO A 186 1.19 14.17 6.01
CA PRO A 186 1.82 15.48 5.97
C PRO A 186 3.33 15.38 6.21
N GLY A 187 4.12 16.12 5.44
CA GLY A 187 5.59 16.11 5.54
C GLY A 187 6.28 15.05 4.67
N LEU A 188 5.53 14.12 4.09
CA LEU A 188 6.01 13.19 3.07
C LEU A 188 6.25 13.89 1.73
N VAL A 189 7.23 13.40 0.96
CA VAL A 189 7.45 13.79 -0.44
C VAL A 189 6.96 12.68 -1.37
N ASP A 190 5.97 13.00 -2.22
CA ASP A 190 5.54 12.12 -3.31
C ASP A 190 6.38 12.38 -4.58
N ALA A 191 6.78 11.31 -5.26
CA ALA A 191 7.35 11.34 -6.59
C ALA A 191 6.61 10.38 -7.51
N THR A 192 6.47 10.77 -8.78
CA THR A 192 5.83 9.92 -9.80
C THR A 192 6.87 9.27 -10.68
N VAL A 193 6.56 8.06 -11.13
CA VAL A 193 7.36 7.33 -12.12
C VAL A 193 6.48 6.82 -13.25
N ARG A 194 7.11 6.39 -14.34
CA ARG A 194 6.45 5.63 -15.41
C ARG A 194 7.14 4.28 -15.55
N ASN A 195 6.67 3.32 -14.77
CA ASN A 195 7.06 1.92 -14.83
C ASN A 195 6.50 1.24 -16.09
N GLY A 196 5.64 1.91 -16.88
CA GLY A 196 5.26 1.48 -18.22
C GLY A 196 4.09 0.50 -18.25
N VAL A 197 3.50 0.33 -19.45
CA VAL A 197 2.13 -0.18 -19.64
C VAL A 197 1.91 -1.64 -19.20
N GLY A 198 2.95 -2.48 -19.19
CA GLY A 198 2.80 -3.91 -18.90
C GLY A 198 2.82 -4.31 -17.43
N ASP A 199 3.51 -3.54 -16.58
CA ASP A 199 3.61 -3.82 -15.13
C ASP A 199 3.95 -2.52 -14.37
N PRO A 200 2.99 -1.59 -14.22
CA PRO A 200 3.19 -0.35 -13.47
C PRO A 200 3.54 -0.60 -12.00
N HIS A 201 3.11 -1.74 -11.45
CA HIS A 201 3.34 -2.13 -10.06
C HIS A 201 4.66 -2.89 -9.84
N SER A 202 5.53 -2.97 -10.85
CA SER A 202 6.77 -3.76 -10.79
C SER A 202 7.76 -3.25 -9.74
N ALA A 203 8.07 -4.08 -8.73
CA ALA A 203 9.08 -3.76 -7.72
C ALA A 203 10.44 -3.41 -8.34
N VAL A 204 10.87 -4.19 -9.34
CA VAL A 204 12.16 -3.98 -10.01
C VAL A 204 12.20 -2.65 -10.77
N ARG A 205 11.09 -2.23 -11.38
CA ARG A 205 11.03 -0.95 -12.11
C ARG A 205 11.03 0.22 -11.14
N TYR A 206 10.28 0.13 -10.04
CA TYR A 206 10.38 1.10 -8.95
C TYR A 206 11.82 1.24 -8.44
N LEU A 207 12.49 0.12 -8.11
CA LEU A 207 13.86 0.13 -7.59
C LEU A 207 14.90 0.67 -8.57
N ARG A 208 14.63 0.58 -9.88
CA ARG A 208 15.48 1.14 -10.94
C ARG A 208 15.15 2.59 -11.29
N SER A 209 14.12 3.16 -10.66
CA SER A 209 13.68 4.52 -10.98
C SER A 209 14.62 5.57 -10.41
N GLU A 210 14.74 6.68 -11.12
CA GLU A 210 15.54 7.83 -10.70
C GLU A 210 15.11 8.38 -9.32
N PRO A 211 13.80 8.56 -9.01
CA PRO A 211 13.37 9.01 -7.69
C PRO A 211 13.87 8.14 -6.54
N VAL A 212 13.81 6.81 -6.70
CA VAL A 212 14.31 5.88 -5.67
C VAL A 212 15.83 5.99 -5.55
N ALA A 213 16.55 6.02 -6.67
CA ALA A 213 18.01 6.14 -6.66
C ALA A 213 18.49 7.43 -5.97
N ARG A 214 17.86 8.57 -6.28
CA ARG A 214 18.17 9.86 -5.64
C ARG A 214 17.85 9.86 -4.16
N ALA A 215 16.70 9.32 -3.76
CA ALA A 215 16.30 9.22 -2.36
C ALA A 215 17.28 8.34 -1.54
N VAL A 216 17.72 7.21 -2.09
CA VAL A 216 18.76 6.35 -1.49
C VAL A 216 20.09 7.10 -1.33
N ALA A 217 20.46 7.93 -2.31
CA ALA A 217 21.67 8.77 -2.24
C ALA A 217 21.52 10.00 -1.31
N GLY A 218 20.38 10.17 -0.61
CA GLY A 218 20.11 11.29 0.28
C GLY A 218 19.60 12.56 -0.41
N GLY A 219 19.48 12.55 -1.74
CA GLY A 219 18.95 13.65 -2.54
C GLY A 219 17.41 13.73 -2.55
N GLN A 220 16.85 14.79 -3.12
CA GLN A 220 15.42 14.86 -3.40
C GLN A 220 15.04 13.92 -4.55
N PRO A 221 13.89 13.22 -4.47
CA PRO A 221 13.44 12.31 -5.51
C PRO A 221 13.20 13.02 -6.85
#